data_AF-A0A382ZGU7-F1
#
_entry.id   AF-A0A382ZGU7-F1
#
_cell.length_a   1.000
_cell.length_b   1.000
_cell.length_c   1.000
_cell.angle_alpha   90.00
_cell.angle_beta   90.00
_cell.angle_gamma   90.00
#
_symmetry.space_group_name_H-M   'P 1'
#
loop_
_entity.id
_entity.type
_entity.pdbx_description
1 polymer ?
#
loop_
_entity_poly.entity_id
_entity_poly.type
_entity_poly.pdbx_seq_one_letter_code
_entity_poly.pdbx_strand_id
1 'polypeptide(L)'
;MELNVSGLVSGFDWKSMVDQLSNVERAPQRRMRVEQNTIYKKNSAYSSLKSELTSLKSKAETLKDTDLYDSRTVTSSETHTTATADAGTSSGDYRFEIYQMATAAKQLGATDVGAAVSTSEAISSAGLAIPITAGTVTVQGNQITVDTDDSLATTLDAIKTAVGGSFDYSVSGDKVTLADSSAIVLGSASDTSNFLQALRLTANGTSSITSSDKLGGINLSKTMDTANLTDGAGTA
;
A
#
# COMPACT_ATOMS: atom_id res chain seq x y z
N MET A 1 18.35 56.13 -57.86
CA MET A 1 19.28 57.06 -58.55
C MET A 1 18.80 57.13 -59.99
N GLU A 2 18.03 58.18 -60.31
CA GLU A 2 17.45 58.39 -61.63
C GLU A 2 18.53 58.87 -62.58
N LEU A 3 18.81 58.10 -63.64
CA LEU A 3 19.52 58.60 -64.81
C LEU A 3 18.46 59.13 -65.78
N ASN A 4 18.04 60.38 -65.57
CA ASN A 4 17.29 61.13 -66.57
C ASN A 4 18.28 61.66 -67.62
N VAL A 5 18.59 60.84 -68.63
CA VAL A 5 19.15 61.33 -69.89
C VAL A 5 17.98 61.77 -70.75
N SER A 6 17.51 62.98 -70.47
CA SER A 6 16.58 63.74 -71.31
C SER A 6 17.41 64.62 -72.24
N GLY A 7 17.34 64.33 -73.54
CA GLY A 7 18.02 65.08 -74.60
C GLY A 7 18.59 64.12 -75.66
N LEU A 8 18.44 64.32 -76.97
CA LEU A 8 18.03 65.50 -77.72
C LEU A 8 17.45 65.01 -79.06
N VAL A 9 16.42 65.71 -79.55
CA VAL A 9 15.73 65.54 -80.85
C VAL A 9 14.65 64.44 -80.88
N SER A 10 13.40 64.90 -81.07
CA SER A 10 12.15 64.16 -81.28
C SER A 10 11.32 63.87 -80.02
N GLY A 11 10.06 64.34 -80.03
CA GLY A 11 9.06 64.22 -78.96
C GLY A 11 8.56 62.80 -78.75
N PHE A 12 9.47 61.91 -78.39
CA PHE A 12 9.22 60.49 -78.20
C PHE A 12 9.20 60.16 -76.70
N ASP A 13 7.99 59.91 -76.18
CA ASP A 13 7.77 59.47 -74.79
C ASP A 13 8.11 57.98 -74.66
N TRP A 14 9.42 57.70 -74.62
CA TRP A 14 9.96 56.35 -74.50
C TRP A 14 9.48 55.66 -73.20
N LYS A 15 9.22 56.43 -72.14
CA LYS A 15 8.76 55.89 -70.86
C LYS A 15 7.37 55.27 -71.01
N SER A 16 6.45 55.97 -71.65
CA SER A 16 5.11 55.46 -71.96
C SER A 16 5.16 54.22 -72.86
N MET A 17 6.02 54.20 -73.90
CA MET A 17 6.19 53.02 -74.75
C MET A 17 6.76 51.81 -73.98
N VAL A 18 7.77 52.02 -73.13
CA VAL A 18 8.37 50.97 -72.30
C VAL A 18 7.35 50.46 -71.28
N ASP A 19 6.56 51.33 -70.68
CA ASP A 19 5.48 50.94 -69.77
C ASP A 19 4.40 50.14 -70.50
N GLN A 20 4.03 50.51 -71.73
CA GLN A 20 3.09 49.75 -72.57
C GLN A 20 3.65 48.37 -72.96
N LEU A 21 4.91 48.28 -73.38
CA LEU A 21 5.55 47.01 -73.75
C LEU A 21 5.70 46.09 -72.53
N SER A 22 6.14 46.63 -71.40
CA SER A 22 6.21 45.92 -70.11
C SER A 22 4.84 45.41 -69.67
N ASN A 23 3.77 46.18 -69.87
CA ASN A 23 2.41 45.75 -69.57
C ASN A 23 1.90 44.61 -70.48
N VAL A 24 2.29 44.62 -71.76
CA VAL A 24 1.99 43.55 -72.73
C VAL A 24 2.78 42.29 -72.38
N GLU A 25 4.08 42.41 -72.08
CA GLU A 25 4.92 41.29 -71.61
C GLU A 25 4.40 40.68 -70.30
N ARG A 26 3.74 41.47 -69.44
CA ARG A 26 3.07 41.00 -68.21
C ARG A 26 1.68 40.41 -68.42
N ALA A 27 1.09 40.45 -69.61
CA ALA A 27 -0.24 39.90 -69.87
C ALA A 27 -0.36 38.39 -69.52
N PRO A 28 0.63 37.52 -69.85
CA PRO A 28 0.60 36.11 -69.44
C PRO A 28 0.62 35.94 -67.91
N GLN A 29 1.40 36.76 -67.20
CA GLN A 29 1.45 36.73 -65.73
C GLN A 29 0.11 37.12 -65.10
N ARG A 30 -0.57 38.13 -65.67
CA ARG A 30 -1.93 38.52 -65.23
C ARG A 30 -2.94 37.41 -65.46
N ARG A 31 -2.89 36.74 -66.62
CA ARG A 31 -3.76 35.59 -66.93
C ARG A 31 -3.54 34.46 -65.93
N MET A 32 -2.28 34.08 -65.67
CA MET A 32 -1.94 33.06 -64.68
C MET A 32 -2.42 33.41 -63.27
N ARG A 33 -2.36 34.69 -62.85
CA ARG A 33 -2.92 35.12 -61.56
C ARG A 33 -4.44 34.97 -61.47
N VAL A 34 -5.16 35.26 -62.55
CA VAL A 34 -6.62 35.06 -62.63
C VAL A 34 -6.96 33.56 -62.59
N GLU A 35 -6.22 32.73 -63.32
CA GLU A 35 -6.36 31.27 -63.31
C GLU A 35 -6.09 30.72 -61.90
N GLN A 36 -5.00 31.14 -61.25
CA GLN A 36 -4.70 30.76 -59.86
C GLN A 36 -5.85 31.14 -58.92
N ASN A 37 -6.34 32.37 -58.97
CA ASN A 37 -7.46 32.80 -58.12
C ASN A 37 -8.72 31.96 -58.38
N THR A 38 -9.00 31.61 -59.64
CA THR A 38 -10.11 30.72 -60.00
C THR A 38 -9.92 29.32 -59.41
N ILE A 39 -8.72 28.75 -59.49
CA ILE A 39 -8.38 27.45 -58.90
C ILE A 39 -8.49 27.50 -57.38
N TYR A 40 -8.00 28.56 -56.73
CA TYR A 40 -8.13 28.72 -55.27
C TYR A 40 -9.59 28.74 -54.82
N LYS A 41 -10.47 29.48 -55.52
CA LYS A 41 -11.91 29.49 -55.21
C LYS A 41 -12.55 28.11 -55.37
N LYS A 42 -12.21 27.39 -56.45
CA LYS A 42 -12.67 26.01 -56.67
C LYS A 42 -12.20 25.06 -55.56
N ASN A 43 -10.93 25.11 -55.21
CA ASN A 43 -10.37 24.30 -54.13
C ASN A 43 -11.01 24.62 -52.78
N SER A 44 -11.28 25.89 -52.49
CA SER A 44 -12.00 26.30 -51.28
C SER A 44 -13.42 25.71 -51.26
N ALA A 45 -14.17 25.83 -52.35
CA ALA A 45 -15.52 25.28 -52.45
C ALA A 45 -15.54 23.74 -52.31
N TYR A 46 -14.61 23.04 -52.95
CA TYR A 46 -14.47 21.59 -52.80
C TYR A 46 -14.07 21.18 -51.39
N SER A 47 -13.22 21.97 -50.71
CA SER A 47 -12.83 21.71 -49.33
C SER A 47 -14.01 21.86 -48.37
N SER A 48 -14.84 22.91 -48.54
CA SER A 48 -16.08 23.09 -47.78
C SER A 48 -17.06 21.95 -48.02
N LEU A 49 -17.31 21.59 -49.29
CA LEU A 49 -18.19 20.47 -49.63
C LEU A 49 -17.70 19.15 -49.02
N LYS A 50 -16.40 18.87 -49.08
CA LYS A 50 -15.80 17.68 -48.46
C LYS A 50 -16.05 17.66 -46.94
N SER A 51 -15.90 18.81 -46.27
CA SER A 51 -16.15 18.93 -44.84
C SER A 51 -17.61 18.62 -44.50
N GLU A 52 -18.56 19.22 -45.22
CA GLU A 52 -20.00 18.99 -45.02
C GLU A 52 -20.40 17.54 -45.28
N LEU A 53 -19.89 16.94 -46.37
CA LEU A 53 -20.15 15.53 -46.69
C LEU A 53 -19.54 14.59 -45.65
N THR A 54 -18.37 14.92 -45.10
CA THR A 54 -17.76 14.13 -44.02
C THR A 54 -18.60 14.21 -42.75
N SER A 55 -19.06 15.41 -42.38
CA SER A 55 -19.97 15.62 -41.24
C SER A 55 -21.28 14.85 -41.41
N LEU A 56 -21.90 14.93 -42.59
CA LEU A 56 -23.12 14.18 -42.91
C LEU A 56 -22.89 12.67 -42.83
N LYS A 57 -21.79 12.18 -43.40
CA LYS A 57 -21.42 10.76 -43.34
C LYS A 57 -21.29 10.29 -41.90
N SER A 58 -20.55 11.01 -41.05
CA SER A 58 -20.38 10.65 -39.65
C SER A 58 -21.70 10.60 -38.89
N LYS A 59 -22.59 11.57 -39.11
CA LYS A 59 -23.94 11.57 -38.51
C LYS A 59 -24.79 10.39 -38.98
N ALA A 60 -24.70 10.05 -40.28
CA ALA A 60 -25.42 8.90 -40.83
C ALA A 60 -24.88 7.56 -40.30
N GLU A 61 -23.57 7.45 -40.09
CA GLU A 61 -22.94 6.29 -39.45
C GLU A 61 -23.43 6.12 -38.00
N THR A 62 -23.48 7.20 -37.21
CA THR A 62 -24.03 7.16 -35.85
C THR A 62 -25.51 6.76 -35.82
N LEU A 63 -26.32 7.27 -36.75
CA LEU A 63 -27.75 6.93 -36.80
C LEU A 63 -28.00 5.49 -37.29
N LYS A 64 -27.06 4.91 -38.03
CA LYS A 64 -27.13 3.51 -38.48
C LYS A 64 -26.79 2.52 -37.35
N ASP A 65 -26.17 2.99 -36.27
CA ASP A 65 -25.79 2.15 -35.15
C ASP A 65 -27.02 1.55 -34.46
N THR A 66 -27.08 0.22 -34.40
CA THR A 66 -28.19 -0.51 -33.78
C THR A 66 -28.23 -0.32 -32.28
N ASP A 67 -27.07 -0.13 -31.63
CA ASP A 67 -26.96 0.02 -30.18
C ASP A 67 -27.64 1.30 -29.70
N LEU A 68 -27.75 2.31 -30.57
CA LEU A 68 -28.51 3.53 -30.29
C LEU A 68 -29.99 3.21 -29.98
N TYR A 69 -30.58 2.29 -30.74
CA TYR A 69 -31.99 1.91 -30.63
C TYR A 69 -32.24 0.82 -29.59
N ASP A 70 -31.22 0.03 -29.29
CA ASP A 70 -31.28 -1.01 -28.26
C ASP A 70 -30.86 -0.51 -26.87
N SER A 71 -30.41 0.74 -26.78
CA SER A 71 -30.05 1.39 -25.52
C SER A 71 -31.18 1.36 -24.49
N ARG A 72 -30.79 1.30 -23.21
CA ARG A 72 -31.72 1.22 -22.08
C ARG A 72 -31.40 2.29 -21.06
N THR A 73 -32.46 2.84 -20.47
CA THR A 73 -32.36 3.74 -19.33
C THR A 73 -32.96 3.04 -18.12
N VAL A 74 -32.23 3.07 -17.01
CA VAL A 74 -32.69 2.53 -15.73
C VAL A 74 -33.02 3.68 -14.82
N THR A 75 -34.23 3.65 -14.26
CA THR A 75 -34.68 4.58 -13.23
C THR A 75 -34.96 3.78 -11.95
N SER A 76 -34.35 4.20 -10.84
CA SER A 76 -34.59 3.60 -9.51
C SER A 76 -35.41 4.56 -8.66
N SER A 77 -36.36 4.04 -7.89
CA SER A 77 -37.03 4.79 -6.82
C SER A 77 -36.20 4.87 -5.53
N GLU A 78 -35.15 4.04 -5.42
CA GLU A 78 -34.33 3.88 -4.21
C GLU A 78 -32.93 4.44 -4.39
N THR A 79 -32.38 5.02 -3.31
CA THR A 79 -31.03 5.63 -3.28
C THR A 79 -29.92 4.67 -2.87
N HIS A 80 -30.28 3.53 -2.26
CA HIS A 80 -29.32 2.56 -1.73
C HIS A 80 -28.73 1.61 -2.79
N THR A 81 -29.28 1.63 -4.00
CA THR A 81 -28.84 0.79 -5.12
C THR A 81 -28.68 1.60 -6.39
N THR A 82 -27.70 1.21 -7.20
CA THR A 82 -27.61 1.64 -8.59
C THR A 82 -27.77 0.42 -9.48
N ALA A 83 -28.39 0.62 -10.64
CA ALA A 83 -28.58 -0.42 -11.63
C ALA A 83 -28.30 0.16 -13.01
N THR A 84 -27.67 -0.65 -13.86
CA THR A 84 -27.39 -0.36 -15.26
C THR A 84 -27.94 -1.50 -16.09
N ALA A 85 -28.42 -1.20 -17.30
CA ALA A 85 -28.93 -2.20 -18.22
C ALA A 85 -28.15 -2.10 -19.52
N ASP A 86 -27.67 -3.25 -19.99
CA ASP A 86 -27.02 -3.33 -21.30
C ASP A 86 -28.04 -3.23 -22.43
N ALA A 87 -27.57 -2.87 -23.62
CA ALA A 87 -28.39 -2.80 -24.81
C ALA A 87 -29.09 -4.15 -25.07
N GLY A 88 -30.37 -4.10 -25.44
CA GLY A 88 -31.18 -5.30 -25.69
C GLY A 88 -31.77 -5.96 -24.44
N THR A 89 -31.48 -5.46 -23.22
CA THR A 89 -32.17 -5.93 -22.00
C THR A 89 -33.69 -5.76 -22.15
N SER A 90 -34.48 -6.74 -21.68
CA SER A 90 -35.94 -6.68 -21.77
C SER A 90 -36.51 -5.53 -20.93
N SER A 91 -37.32 -4.68 -21.55
CA SER A 91 -37.97 -3.55 -20.88
C SER A 91 -39.06 -4.04 -19.92
N GLY A 92 -39.09 -3.48 -18.72
CA GLY A 92 -40.10 -3.78 -17.71
C GLY A 92 -39.69 -3.30 -16.33
N ASP A 93 -40.57 -3.50 -15.37
CA ASP A 93 -40.32 -3.18 -13.96
C ASP A 93 -39.71 -4.39 -13.25
N TYR A 94 -38.55 -4.17 -12.63
CA TYR A 94 -37.84 -5.18 -11.85
C TYR A 94 -37.89 -4.80 -10.37
N ARG A 95 -38.38 -5.72 -9.53
CA ARG A 95 -38.48 -5.51 -8.08
C ARG A 95 -37.45 -6.37 -7.35
N PHE A 96 -36.59 -5.71 -6.58
CA PHE A 96 -35.55 -6.34 -5.78
C PHE A 96 -35.86 -6.17 -4.29
N GLU A 97 -35.68 -7.24 -3.51
CA GLU A 97 -35.77 -7.21 -2.05
C GLU A 97 -34.40 -7.61 -1.48
N ILE A 98 -33.75 -6.68 -0.77
CA ILE A 98 -32.37 -6.84 -0.31
C ILE A 98 -32.39 -7.14 1.19
N TYR A 99 -32.11 -8.39 1.56
CA TYR A 99 -32.10 -8.81 2.96
C TYR A 99 -30.79 -8.51 3.68
N GLN A 100 -29.66 -8.63 2.98
CA GLN A 100 -28.33 -8.48 3.57
C GLN A 100 -27.29 -8.07 2.53
N MET A 101 -26.35 -7.23 2.93
CA MET A 101 -25.17 -6.89 2.13
C MET A 101 -24.10 -7.98 2.24
N ALA A 102 -23.45 -8.31 1.13
CA ALA A 102 -22.24 -9.10 1.17
C ALA A 102 -21.16 -8.36 1.97
N THR A 103 -20.55 -9.05 2.93
CA THR A 103 -19.43 -8.53 3.72
C THR A 103 -18.16 -9.30 3.40
N ALA A 104 -17.01 -8.64 3.51
CA ALA A 104 -15.72 -9.31 3.40
C ALA A 104 -15.39 -10.05 4.71
N ALA A 105 -14.80 -11.24 4.60
CA ALA A 105 -14.25 -11.95 5.74
C ALA A 105 -13.05 -11.17 6.34
N LYS A 106 -12.93 -11.17 7.68
CA LYS A 106 -11.79 -10.61 8.40
C LYS A 106 -11.33 -11.62 9.44
N GLN A 107 -10.06 -11.99 9.39
CA GLN A 107 -9.41 -12.77 10.44
C GLN A 107 -8.71 -11.81 11.41
N LEU A 108 -9.05 -11.89 12.68
CA LEU A 108 -8.41 -11.12 13.75
C LEU A 108 -7.53 -12.08 14.57
N GLY A 109 -6.25 -11.74 14.70
CA GLY A 109 -5.35 -12.45 15.61
C GLY A 109 -5.49 -11.93 17.05
N ALA A 110 -5.21 -12.78 18.04
CA ALA A 110 -5.07 -12.35 19.42
C ALA A 110 -3.67 -11.76 19.66
N THR A 111 -3.57 -10.79 20.59
CA THR A 111 -2.31 -10.11 20.94
C THR A 111 -1.27 -11.06 21.56
N ASP A 112 -1.73 -12.14 22.18
CA ASP A 112 -0.89 -13.16 22.80
C ASP A 112 -1.51 -14.54 22.53
N VAL A 113 -0.73 -15.38 21.85
CA VAL A 113 -1.12 -16.73 21.43
C VAL A 113 -0.11 -17.77 21.91
N GLY A 114 0.89 -17.39 22.70
CA GLY A 114 1.79 -18.32 23.36
C GLY A 114 1.15 -18.87 24.63
N ALA A 115 1.29 -20.17 24.89
CA ALA A 115 0.92 -20.72 26.18
C ALA A 115 1.93 -20.28 27.26
N ALA A 116 1.44 -20.21 28.51
CA ALA A 116 2.26 -19.83 29.66
C ALA A 116 3.43 -20.81 29.86
N VAL A 117 4.53 -20.31 30.45
CA VAL A 117 5.68 -21.14 30.78
C VAL A 117 5.30 -22.24 31.78
N SER A 118 5.74 -23.46 31.53
CA SER A 118 5.64 -24.54 32.51
C SER A 118 6.70 -24.35 33.59
N THR A 119 6.28 -24.30 34.86
CA THR A 119 7.22 -24.17 35.98
C THR A 119 7.82 -25.50 36.43
N SER A 120 7.23 -26.62 36.02
CA SER A 120 7.63 -27.97 36.45
C SER A 120 8.34 -28.79 35.38
N GLU A 121 8.24 -28.40 34.10
CA GLU A 121 9.04 -29.01 33.05
C GLU A 121 10.47 -28.48 33.04
N ALA A 122 11.39 -29.22 32.40
CA ALA A 122 12.75 -28.77 32.16
C ALA A 122 12.74 -27.42 31.44
N ILE A 123 13.62 -26.51 31.82
CA ILE A 123 13.77 -25.18 31.23
C ILE A 123 13.93 -25.25 29.70
N SER A 124 14.58 -26.30 29.19
CA SER A 124 14.73 -26.57 27.75
C SER A 124 13.41 -26.84 27.00
N SER A 125 12.36 -27.32 27.69
CA SER A 125 11.04 -27.61 27.13
C SER A 125 9.90 -26.75 27.69
N ALA A 126 10.17 -25.92 28.70
CA ALA A 126 9.17 -25.16 29.46
C ALA A 126 8.37 -24.11 28.67
N GLY A 127 8.66 -23.90 27.37
CA GLY A 127 7.90 -22.99 26.52
C GLY A 127 8.26 -21.52 26.68
N LEU A 128 9.48 -21.20 27.14
CA LEU A 128 9.96 -19.81 27.24
C LEU A 128 10.08 -19.15 25.86
N ALA A 129 9.65 -17.89 25.75
CA ALA A 129 9.84 -17.06 24.56
C ALA A 129 11.32 -16.79 24.24
N ILE A 130 12.16 -16.74 25.28
CA ILE A 130 13.60 -16.60 25.17
C ILE A 130 14.23 -17.86 25.79
N PRO A 131 14.94 -18.69 25.00
CA PRO A 131 15.59 -19.87 25.55
C PRO A 131 16.67 -19.49 26.55
N ILE A 132 16.72 -20.19 27.68
CA ILE A 132 17.76 -20.03 28.69
C ILE A 132 18.98 -20.86 28.29
N THR A 133 20.16 -20.26 28.42
CA THR A 133 21.46 -20.91 28.30
C THR A 133 21.95 -21.31 29.69
N ALA A 134 22.40 -22.55 29.84
CA ALA A 134 23.00 -23.02 31.09
C ALA A 134 24.24 -22.18 31.47
N GLY A 135 24.52 -22.10 32.76
CA GLY A 135 25.63 -21.30 33.29
C GLY A 135 25.38 -20.87 34.72
N THR A 136 25.79 -19.65 35.06
CA THR A 136 25.62 -19.08 36.40
C THR A 136 24.88 -17.76 36.35
N VAL A 137 24.10 -17.50 37.41
CA VAL A 137 23.41 -16.23 37.65
C VAL A 137 23.67 -15.80 39.09
N THR A 138 23.86 -14.51 39.32
CA THR A 138 24.08 -13.96 40.66
C THR A 138 22.84 -13.20 41.15
N VAL A 139 22.35 -13.53 42.35
CA VAL A 139 21.22 -12.85 43.01
C VAL A 139 21.60 -12.56 44.46
N GLN A 140 21.45 -11.30 44.90
CA GLN A 140 21.85 -10.84 46.24
C GLN A 140 23.29 -11.25 46.60
N GLY A 141 24.20 -11.23 45.62
CA GLY A 141 25.62 -11.58 45.79
C GLY A 141 25.92 -13.09 45.86
N ASN A 142 24.91 -13.96 45.83
CA ASN A 142 25.08 -15.41 45.76
C ASN A 142 25.05 -15.87 44.31
N GLN A 143 25.99 -16.72 43.91
CA GLN A 143 26.03 -17.30 42.56
C GLN A 143 25.32 -18.66 42.55
N ILE A 144 24.39 -18.82 41.61
CA ILE A 144 23.55 -20.02 41.46
C ILE A 144 23.80 -20.60 40.07
N THR A 145 23.91 -21.92 40.00
CA THR A 145 24.03 -22.64 38.72
C THR A 145 22.64 -22.80 38.11
N VAL A 146 22.52 -22.51 36.82
CA VAL A 146 21.33 -22.69 36.01
C VAL A 146 21.60 -23.86 35.06
N ASP A 147 20.91 -24.97 35.27
CA ASP A 147 20.88 -26.10 34.34
C ASP A 147 19.60 -26.06 33.51
N THR A 148 19.68 -26.33 32.21
CA THR A 148 18.51 -26.37 31.33
C THR A 148 17.69 -27.65 31.48
N ASP A 149 18.25 -28.67 32.13
CA ASP A 149 17.54 -29.91 32.47
C ASP A 149 16.71 -29.76 33.76
N ASP A 150 17.02 -28.76 34.60
CA ASP A 150 16.21 -28.41 35.77
C ASP A 150 14.92 -27.68 35.36
N SER A 151 13.92 -27.73 36.24
CA SER A 151 12.71 -26.93 36.08
C SER A 151 12.90 -25.49 36.53
N LEU A 152 12.07 -24.57 36.01
CA LEU A 152 12.09 -23.17 36.44
C LEU A 152 11.84 -23.04 37.96
N ALA A 153 10.93 -23.85 38.52
CA ALA A 153 10.70 -23.89 39.96
C ALA A 153 11.94 -24.34 40.73
N THR A 154 12.64 -25.38 40.26
CA THR A 154 13.87 -25.89 40.87
C THR A 154 14.96 -24.82 40.92
N THR A 155 15.19 -24.09 39.82
CA THR A 155 16.19 -23.02 39.79
C THR A 155 15.79 -21.85 40.69
N LEU A 156 14.51 -21.45 40.73
CA LEU A 156 14.02 -20.38 41.60
C LEU A 156 14.09 -20.77 43.10
N ASP A 157 13.80 -22.02 43.43
CA ASP A 157 13.95 -22.57 44.78
C ASP A 157 15.42 -22.61 45.21
N ALA A 158 16.34 -22.95 44.29
CA ALA A 158 17.78 -22.90 44.55
C ALA A 158 18.24 -21.46 44.83
N ILE A 159 17.74 -20.47 44.09
CA ILE A 159 17.99 -19.04 44.36
C ILE A 159 17.45 -18.66 45.75
N LYS A 160 16.21 -19.01 46.05
CA LYS A 160 15.58 -18.72 47.35
C LYS A 160 16.39 -19.31 48.51
N THR A 161 16.85 -20.55 48.35
CA THR A 161 17.66 -21.25 49.37
C THR A 161 19.04 -20.63 49.53
N ALA A 162 19.70 -20.26 48.42
CA ALA A 162 21.03 -19.67 48.44
C ALA A 162 21.04 -18.25 49.06
N VAL A 163 20.02 -17.45 48.77
CA VAL A 163 19.88 -16.11 49.36
C VAL A 163 19.43 -16.19 50.82
N GLY A 164 18.43 -17.01 51.11
CA GLY A 164 17.86 -17.18 52.45
C GLY A 164 17.15 -15.92 52.98
N GLY A 165 16.87 -15.92 54.28
CA GLY A 165 16.25 -14.79 54.97
C GLY A 165 14.82 -14.50 54.50
N SER A 166 14.56 -13.23 54.14
CA SER A 166 13.24 -12.76 53.71
C SER A 166 13.02 -12.85 52.20
N PHE A 167 13.98 -13.40 51.44
CA PHE A 167 13.87 -13.54 49.99
C PHE A 167 12.81 -14.59 49.64
N ASP A 168 11.92 -14.23 48.72
CA ASP A 168 10.89 -15.11 48.19
C ASP A 168 10.66 -14.87 46.70
N TYR A 169 9.97 -15.80 46.05
CA TYR A 169 9.51 -15.65 44.68
C TYR A 169 8.07 -16.11 44.54
N SER A 170 7.39 -15.58 43.53
CA SER A 170 6.09 -16.07 43.09
C SER A 170 6.01 -16.11 41.57
N VAL A 171 5.26 -17.09 41.05
CA VAL A 171 4.93 -17.18 39.62
C VAL A 171 3.44 -17.04 39.47
N SER A 172 2.99 -15.98 38.80
CA SER A 172 1.58 -15.70 38.57
C SER A 172 1.39 -14.93 37.27
N GLY A 173 0.34 -15.29 36.51
CA GLY A 173 0.05 -14.65 35.22
C GLY A 173 1.19 -14.74 34.21
N ASP A 174 1.93 -15.86 34.22
CA ASP A 174 3.09 -16.10 33.35
C ASP A 174 4.24 -15.09 33.56
N LYS A 175 4.41 -14.64 34.80
CA LYS A 175 5.48 -13.74 35.24
C LYS A 175 6.09 -14.24 36.53
N VAL A 176 7.39 -14.01 36.68
CA VAL A 176 8.12 -14.24 37.94
C VAL A 176 8.21 -12.92 38.70
N THR A 177 7.93 -12.95 40.00
CA THR A 177 8.19 -11.84 40.91
C THR A 177 9.14 -12.30 42.01
N LEU A 178 10.26 -11.60 42.17
CA LEU A 178 11.21 -11.76 43.27
C LEU A 178 10.90 -10.69 44.32
N ALA A 179 10.89 -11.04 45.59
CA ALA A 179 10.63 -10.13 46.69
C ALA A 179 11.64 -10.36 47.84
N ASP A 180 12.05 -9.29 48.51
CA ASP A 180 12.89 -9.33 49.71
C ASP A 180 12.50 -8.16 50.62
N SER A 181 13.07 -8.12 51.82
CA SER A 181 13.01 -7.02 52.77
C SER A 181 13.92 -5.83 52.41
N SER A 182 14.95 -6.08 51.59
CA SER A 182 15.94 -5.10 51.12
C SER A 182 15.91 -4.97 49.60
N ALA A 183 16.54 -3.93 49.06
CA ALA A 183 16.66 -3.78 47.61
C ALA A 183 17.35 -5.01 46.99
N ILE A 184 16.75 -5.56 45.93
CA ILE A 184 17.26 -6.76 45.25
C ILE A 184 18.34 -6.34 44.26
N VAL A 185 19.51 -6.96 44.39
CA VAL A 185 20.62 -6.87 43.45
C VAL A 185 20.58 -8.10 42.55
N LEU A 186 20.49 -7.87 41.24
CA LEU A 186 20.52 -8.90 40.22
C LEU A 186 21.76 -8.74 39.34
N GLY A 187 22.40 -9.87 39.05
CA GLY A 187 23.47 -9.96 38.08
C GLY A 187 24.86 -9.67 38.66
N SER A 188 25.86 -10.25 38.00
CA SER A 188 27.29 -9.96 38.17
C SER A 188 27.98 -10.01 36.80
N ALA A 189 29.14 -9.34 36.66
CA ALA A 189 29.98 -9.45 35.47
C ALA A 189 30.53 -10.87 35.24
N SER A 190 30.47 -11.73 36.26
CA SER A 190 30.86 -13.15 36.19
C SER A 190 29.74 -14.09 35.74
N ASP A 191 28.53 -13.58 35.50
CA ASP A 191 27.40 -14.41 35.11
C ASP A 191 27.54 -14.88 33.67
N THR A 192 27.22 -16.16 33.45
CA THR A 192 27.38 -16.83 32.15
C THR A 192 26.05 -17.28 31.55
N SER A 193 24.98 -17.36 32.37
CA SER A 193 23.63 -17.64 31.90
C SER A 193 22.89 -16.36 31.50
N ASN A 194 21.99 -16.44 30.52
CA ASN A 194 21.05 -15.37 30.18
C ASN A 194 19.74 -15.43 31.01
N PHE A 195 19.69 -16.20 32.10
CA PHE A 195 18.50 -16.45 32.92
C PHE A 195 17.69 -15.18 33.26
N LEU A 196 18.34 -14.11 33.73
CA LEU A 196 17.66 -12.85 34.07
C LEU A 196 17.00 -12.19 32.84
N GLN A 197 17.65 -12.25 31.69
CA GLN A 197 17.13 -11.71 30.44
C GLN A 197 15.95 -12.55 29.92
N ALA A 198 16.02 -13.87 30.05
CA ALA A 198 14.95 -14.77 29.65
C ALA A 198 13.70 -14.61 30.53
N LEU A 199 13.90 -14.42 31.84
CA LEU A 199 12.83 -14.07 32.78
C LEU A 199 12.43 -12.59 32.75
N ARG A 200 13.08 -11.78 31.90
CA ARG A 200 12.82 -10.34 31.75
C ARG A 200 12.86 -9.58 33.08
N LEU A 201 13.77 -9.99 33.97
CA LEU A 201 13.99 -9.41 35.28
C LEU A 201 15.12 -8.37 35.19
N THR A 202 14.79 -7.12 35.44
CA THR A 202 15.75 -6.01 35.44
C THR A 202 15.85 -5.41 36.83
N ALA A 203 17.07 -5.24 37.34
CA ALA A 203 17.30 -4.56 38.61
C ALA A 203 16.70 -3.14 38.58
N ASN A 204 15.82 -2.84 39.53
CA ASN A 204 15.13 -1.56 39.63
C ASN A 204 15.46 -0.80 40.93
N GLY A 205 16.41 -1.32 41.72
CA GLY A 205 16.81 -0.73 43.01
C GLY A 205 15.75 -0.85 44.12
N THR A 206 14.71 -1.64 43.92
CA THR A 206 13.64 -1.85 44.91
C THR A 206 13.69 -3.26 45.49
N SER A 207 12.89 -3.51 46.51
CA SER A 207 12.79 -4.82 47.17
C SER A 207 11.84 -5.80 46.48
N SER A 208 11.30 -5.44 45.30
CA SER A 208 10.42 -6.30 44.50
C SER A 208 10.69 -6.11 43.01
N ILE A 209 11.00 -7.19 42.30
CA ILE A 209 11.27 -7.18 40.85
C ILE A 209 10.35 -8.20 40.18
N THR A 210 9.53 -7.72 39.24
CA THR A 210 8.63 -8.56 38.44
C THR A 210 9.07 -8.57 36.98
N SER A 211 8.89 -9.70 36.30
CA SER A 211 9.09 -9.81 34.84
C SER A 211 8.33 -8.70 34.12
N SER A 212 9.03 -7.99 33.23
CA SER A 212 8.42 -6.86 32.51
C SER A 212 7.22 -7.27 31.66
N ASP A 213 7.21 -8.51 31.17
CA ASP A 213 6.18 -9.06 30.30
C ASP A 213 6.14 -10.60 30.41
N LYS A 214 5.15 -11.25 29.80
CA LYS A 214 4.92 -12.70 29.85
C LYS A 214 6.14 -13.49 29.37
N LEU A 215 6.37 -14.64 29.99
CA LEU A 215 7.55 -15.47 29.80
C LEU A 215 7.35 -16.55 28.75
N GLY A 216 6.13 -17.07 28.65
CA GLY A 216 5.72 -18.04 27.66
C GLY A 216 5.79 -17.48 26.24
N GLY A 217 6.10 -18.34 25.28
CA GLY A 217 6.17 -17.96 23.88
C GLY A 217 5.94 -19.12 22.93
N ILE A 218 5.75 -18.78 21.66
CA ILE A 218 5.54 -19.75 20.59
C ILE A 218 6.89 -20.33 20.17
N ASN A 219 6.95 -21.66 20.03
CA ASN A 219 8.10 -22.31 19.43
C ASN A 219 7.96 -22.38 17.91
N LEU A 220 8.59 -21.45 17.20
CA LEU A 220 8.57 -21.37 15.73
C LEU A 220 9.30 -22.51 15.02
N SER A 221 10.05 -23.34 15.76
CA SER A 221 10.74 -24.52 15.20
C SER A 221 9.88 -25.80 15.20
N LYS A 222 8.67 -25.74 15.77
CA LYS A 222 7.75 -26.86 15.92
C LYS A 222 6.54 -26.73 14.99
N THR A 223 5.85 -27.84 14.77
CA THR A 223 4.56 -27.85 14.06
C THR A 223 3.50 -27.15 14.91
N MET A 224 2.44 -26.63 14.28
CA MET A 224 1.41 -25.81 14.95
C MET A 224 0.78 -26.49 16.18
N ASP A 225 0.59 -27.80 16.12
CA ASP A 225 0.06 -28.62 17.22
C ASP A 225 1.01 -28.75 18.42
N THR A 226 2.30 -28.44 18.25
CA THR A 226 3.34 -28.54 19.28
C THR A 226 4.11 -27.23 19.48
N ALA A 227 3.64 -26.13 18.89
CA ALA A 227 4.29 -24.82 18.89
C ALA A 227 4.04 -24.01 20.18
N ASN A 228 3.56 -24.64 21.26
CA ASN A 228 3.24 -23.98 22.52
C ASN A 228 2.21 -22.83 22.34
N LEU A 229 1.13 -23.10 21.62
CA LEU A 229 0.03 -22.15 21.42
C LEU A 229 -0.96 -22.21 22.59
N THR A 230 -1.54 -21.08 22.98
CA THR A 230 -2.66 -21.04 23.92
C THR A 230 -3.92 -21.62 23.27
N ASP A 231 -4.73 -22.35 24.04
CA ASP A 231 -6.03 -22.84 23.59
C ASP A 231 -6.88 -21.67 23.05
N GLY A 232 -7.26 -21.74 21.77
CA GLY A 232 -8.04 -20.71 21.08
C GLY A 232 -7.28 -19.82 20.10
N ALA A 233 -5.98 -20.05 19.84
CA ALA A 233 -5.20 -19.34 18.82
C ALA A 233 -5.67 -19.55 17.36
N GLY A 234 -6.77 -20.26 17.14
CA GLY A 234 -7.38 -20.51 15.85
C GLY A 234 -8.89 -20.76 15.98
N THR A 235 -9.65 -19.79 16.46
CA THR A 235 -11.09 -19.77 16.19
C THR A 235 -11.30 -19.15 14.81
N ALA A 236 -11.54 -20.00 13.82
CA ALA A 236 -12.01 -19.59 12.48
C ALA A 236 -13.43 -19.00 12.54
#